data_AF-A0A2U9IHV2-F1
#
_entry.id   AF-A0A2U9IHV2-F1
#
_cell.length_a   1.000
_cell.length_b   1.000
_cell.length_c   1.000
_cell.angle_alpha   90.00
_cell.angle_beta   90.00
_cell.angle_gamma   90.00
#
_symmetry.space_group_name_H-M   'P 1'
#
loop_
_entity.id
_entity.type
_entity.pdbx_description
1 polymer ?
#
loop_
_entity_poly.entity_id
_entity_poly.type
_entity_poly.pdbx_seq_one_letter_code
_entity_poly.pdbx_strand_id
1 'polypeptide(L)'
;METSFYRQALIRNFISIILQSQDYKEEIKKQFSIDQNKERVCSSLEDLREMIEETSTYILGKEINDDEKEKIFSLIKDECI
;
A
#
# COMPACT_ATOMS: atom_id res chain seq x y z
N MET A 1 15.86 -12.66 -9.06
CA MET A 1 14.94 -13.14 -8.01
C MET A 1 14.89 -12.05 -6.96
N GLU A 2 13.74 -11.42 -6.77
CA GLU A 2 13.56 -10.36 -5.77
C GLU A 2 13.61 -10.97 -4.36
N THR A 3 14.32 -10.36 -3.41
CA THR A 3 14.33 -10.87 -2.03
C THR A 3 13.06 -10.45 -1.30
N SER A 4 12.61 -11.23 -0.31
CA SER A 4 11.43 -10.90 0.50
C SER A 4 11.55 -9.50 1.14
N PHE A 5 12.73 -9.18 1.68
CA PHE A 5 13.02 -7.87 2.26
C PHE A 5 12.85 -6.72 1.25
N TYR A 6 13.41 -6.86 0.05
CA TYR A 6 13.33 -5.82 -0.98
C TYR A 6 11.87 -5.62 -1.45
N ARG A 7 11.12 -6.72 -1.60
CA ARG A 7 9.69 -6.66 -1.94
C ARG A 7 8.87 -5.93 -0.91
N GLN A 8 9.07 -6.24 0.37
CA GLN A 8 8.37 -5.55 1.45
C GLN A 8 8.71 -4.05 1.49
N ALA A 9 9.98 -3.68 1.24
CA ALA A 9 10.38 -2.28 1.15
C ALA A 9 9.67 -1.54 0.01
N LEU A 10 9.51 -2.18 -1.16
CA LEU A 10 8.77 -1.60 -2.29
C LEU A 10 7.28 -1.44 -1.99
N ILE A 11 6.64 -2.41 -1.32
CA ILE A 11 5.24 -2.31 -0.89
C ILE A 11 5.08 -1.18 0.14
N ARG A 12 5.98 -1.06 1.12
CA ARG A 12 5.97 0.07 2.08
C ARG A 12 6.16 1.41 1.39
N ASN A 13 7.01 1.49 0.37
CA ASN A 13 7.17 2.69 -0.44
C ASN A 13 5.87 3.04 -1.20
N PHE A 14 5.23 2.05 -1.81
CA PHE A 14 3.92 2.19 -2.46
C PHE A 14 2.86 2.75 -1.48
N ILE A 15 2.76 2.15 -0.29
CA ILE A 15 1.84 2.59 0.77
C ILE A 15 2.17 4.02 1.23
N SER A 16 3.45 4.34 1.38
CA SER A 16 3.90 5.67 1.83
C SER A 16 3.46 6.77 0.88
N ILE A 17 3.50 6.51 -0.43
CA ILE A 17 3.05 7.44 -1.46
C ILE A 17 1.52 7.63 -1.37
N ILE A 18 0.76 6.55 -1.19
CA ILE A 18 -0.70 6.61 -1.06
C ILE A 18 -1.11 7.43 0.16
N LEU A 19 -0.50 7.17 1.33
CA LEU A 19 -0.83 7.84 2.59
C LEU A 19 -0.54 9.35 2.60
N GLN A 20 0.30 9.81 1.68
CA GLN A 20 0.62 11.23 1.47
C GLN A 20 -0.25 11.88 0.37
N SER A 21 -1.03 11.08 -0.36
CA SER A 21 -1.94 11.58 -1.39
C SER A 21 -3.18 12.23 -0.79
N GLN A 22 -3.72 13.23 -1.50
CA GLN A 22 -5.05 13.78 -1.21
C GLN A 22 -6.18 12.90 -1.74
N ASP A 23 -5.90 12.06 -2.74
CA ASP A 23 -6.84 11.10 -3.33
C ASP A 23 -6.18 9.71 -3.42
N TYR A 24 -6.61 8.81 -2.53
CA TYR A 24 -6.09 7.44 -2.48
C TYR A 24 -6.41 6.65 -3.74
N LYS A 25 -7.61 6.82 -4.31
CA LYS A 25 -8.06 6.02 -5.44
C LYS A 25 -7.24 6.33 -6.69
N GLU A 26 -7.08 7.61 -6.99
CA GLU A 26 -6.29 8.04 -8.14
C GLU A 26 -4.80 7.70 -7.96
N GLU A 27 -4.23 7.88 -6.76
CA GLU A 27 -2.82 7.54 -6.55
C GLU A 27 -2.58 6.02 -6.59
N ILE A 28 -3.49 5.19 -6.07
CA ILE A 28 -3.39 3.71 -6.21
C ILE A 28 -3.31 3.33 -7.68
N LYS A 29 -4.22 3.84 -8.53
CA LYS A 29 -4.23 3.55 -9.97
C LYS A 29 -2.94 3.97 -10.65
N LYS A 30 -2.47 5.18 -10.34
CA LYS A 30 -1.20 5.70 -10.86
C LYS A 30 -0.03 4.82 -10.43
N GLN A 31 0.05 4.45 -9.16
CA GLN A 31 1.12 3.59 -8.67
C GLN A 31 1.03 2.16 -9.23
N PHE A 32 -0.17 1.65 -9.51
CA PHE A 32 -0.38 0.35 -10.16
C PHE A 32 -0.04 0.35 -11.66
N SER A 33 -0.04 1.52 -12.30
CA SER A 33 0.48 1.67 -13.66
C SER A 33 2.02 1.60 -13.74
N ILE A 34 2.71 1.70 -12.60
CA ILE A 34 4.17 1.55 -12.52
C ILE A 34 4.53 0.08 -12.43
N ASP A 35 5.54 -0.33 -13.20
CA ASP A 35 5.92 -1.72 -13.41
C ASP A 35 6.04 -2.53 -12.11
N GLN A 36 5.43 -3.73 -12.13
CA GLN A 36 5.40 -4.74 -11.06
C GLN A 36 4.76 -4.31 -9.72
N ASN A 37 4.35 -3.06 -9.51
CA ASN A 37 3.71 -2.64 -8.25
C ASN A 37 2.40 -3.40 -8.02
N LYS A 38 1.56 -3.51 -9.05
CA LYS A 38 0.30 -4.25 -8.96
C LYS A 38 0.55 -5.70 -8.56
N GLU A 39 1.46 -6.40 -9.24
CA GLU A 39 1.80 -7.80 -8.94
C GLU A 39 2.31 -7.96 -7.50
N ARG A 40 3.26 -7.13 -7.06
CA ARG A 40 3.84 -7.19 -5.71
C ARG A 40 2.80 -7.00 -4.63
N VAL A 41 1.93 -6.00 -4.78
CA VAL A 41 0.93 -5.64 -3.78
C VAL A 41 -0.21 -6.67 -3.76
N CYS A 42 -0.74 -7.04 -4.93
CA CYS A 42 -1.86 -7.98 -5.01
C CYS A 42 -1.50 -9.41 -4.54
N SER A 43 -0.23 -9.80 -4.61
CA SER A 43 0.24 -11.07 -4.07
C SER A 43 0.63 -11.01 -2.58
N SER A 44 0.39 -9.87 -1.90
CA SER A 44 0.64 -9.65 -0.47
C SER A 44 -0.61 -9.11 0.26
N LEU A 45 -1.81 -9.38 -0.25
CA LEU A 45 -3.06 -8.83 0.32
C LEU A 45 -3.32 -9.26 1.78
N GLU A 46 -2.86 -10.43 2.19
CA GLU A 46 -3.04 -10.92 3.57
C GLU A 46 -2.30 -10.04 4.59
N ASP A 47 -1.08 -9.63 4.27
CA ASP A 47 -0.22 -8.82 5.13
C ASP A 47 -0.46 -7.31 4.95
N LEU A 48 -1.18 -6.92 3.89
CA LEU A 48 -1.29 -5.51 3.45
C LEU A 48 -1.84 -4.58 4.54
N ARG A 49 -2.78 -5.06 5.36
CA ARG A 49 -3.35 -4.25 6.46
C ARG A 49 -2.29 -3.87 7.49
N GLU A 50 -1.51 -4.86 7.93
CA GLU A 50 -0.42 -4.66 8.87
C GLU A 50 0.61 -3.72 8.25
N MET A 51 0.95 -3.92 6.97
CA MET A 51 1.90 -3.05 6.28
C MET A 51 1.40 -1.60 6.16
N ILE A 52 0.09 -1.37 5.98
CA ILE A 52 -0.50 -0.02 5.96
C ILE A 52 -0.30 0.66 7.32
N GLU A 53 -0.62 -0.03 8.40
CA GLU A 53 -0.50 0.46 9.78
C GLU A 53 0.95 0.68 10.19
N GLU A 54 1.85 -0.26 9.87
CA GLU A 54 3.28 -0.12 10.12
C GLU A 54 3.86 1.08 9.37
N THR A 55 3.47 1.25 8.11
CA THR A 55 3.97 2.35 7.27
C THR A 55 3.47 3.68 7.79
N SER A 56 2.18 3.80 8.13
CA SER A 56 1.64 5.04 8.67
C SER A 56 2.34 5.41 9.98
N THR A 57 2.47 4.45 10.90
CA THR A 57 2.97 4.69 12.26
C THR A 57 4.48 4.89 12.31
N TYR A 58 5.24 3.95 11.74
CA TYR A 58 6.69 3.89 11.94
C TYR A 58 7.50 4.56 10.82
N ILE A 59 6.94 4.68 9.62
CA ILE A 59 7.64 5.32 8.48
C ILE A 59 7.23 6.79 8.35
N LEU A 60 5.93 7.08 8.46
CA LEU A 60 5.42 8.45 8.30
C LEU A 60 5.18 9.19 9.61
N GLY A 61 5.16 8.50 10.76
CA GLY A 61 4.80 9.12 12.03
C GLY A 61 3.38 9.68 12.06
N LYS A 62 2.48 9.08 11.26
CA LYS A 62 1.08 9.50 11.09
C LYS A 62 0.17 8.39 11.61
N GLU A 63 -0.57 8.68 12.68
CA GLU A 63 -1.67 7.82 13.11
C GLU A 63 -2.84 7.95 12.12
N ILE A 64 -3.30 6.81 11.62
CA ILE A 64 -4.54 6.69 10.85
C ILE A 64 -5.52 5.87 11.69
N ASN A 65 -6.82 6.14 11.54
CA ASN A 65 -7.84 5.33 12.21
C ASN A 65 -8.15 4.06 11.40
N ASP A 66 -8.88 3.12 12.02
CA ASP A 66 -9.24 1.86 11.37
C ASP A 66 -10.13 2.06 10.12
N ASP A 67 -11.00 3.07 10.12
CA ASP A 67 -11.83 3.39 8.96
C ASP A 67 -11.00 3.79 7.73
N GLU A 68 -9.96 4.60 7.94
CA GLU A 68 -9.03 5.02 6.89
C GLU A 68 -8.16 3.86 6.42
N LYS A 69 -7.68 3.02 7.35
CA LYS A 69 -6.94 1.78 7.05
C LYS A 69 -7.77 0.84 6.17
N GLU A 70 -9.01 0.55 6.56
CA GLU A 70 -9.90 -0.32 5.78
C GLU A 70 -10.30 0.31 4.44
N LYS A 71 -10.48 1.64 4.38
CA LYS A 71 -10.73 2.34 3.12
C LYS A 71 -9.58 2.15 2.13
N ILE A 72 -8.34 2.35 2.56
CA ILE A 72 -7.15 2.16 1.70
C ILE A 72 -7.04 0.70 1.26
N PHE A 73 -7.18 -0.23 2.21
CA PHE A 73 -7.15 -1.66 1.92
C PHE A 73 -8.21 -2.06 0.88
N SER A 74 -9.46 -1.61 1.03
CA SER A 74 -10.55 -1.92 0.10
C SER A 74 -10.25 -1.39 -1.29
N LEU A 75 -9.77 -0.14 -1.42
CA LEU A 75 -9.43 0.44 -2.72
C LEU A 75 -8.32 -0.32 -3.42
N ILE A 76 -7.29 -0.76 -2.69
CA ILE A 76 -6.21 -1.58 -3.23
C ILE A 76 -6.75 -2.94 -3.68
N LYS A 77 -7.57 -3.59 -2.84
CA LYS A 77 -8.17 -4.89 -3.13
C LYS A 77 -9.05 -4.86 -4.36
N ASP A 78 -9.86 -3.81 -4.53
CA ASP A 78 -10.74 -3.64 -5.69
C ASP A 78 -9.96 -3.58 -7.01
N GLU A 79 -8.79 -2.94 -7.02
CA GLU A 79 -7.92 -2.86 -8.20
C GLU A 79 -7.14 -4.16 -8.48
N CYS A 80 -7.14 -5.12 -7.55
CA CYS A 80 -6.53 -6.43 -7.70
C CYS A 80 -7.47 -7.51 -8.28
N ILE A 81 -8.78 -7.22 -8.38
CA ILE A 81 -9.82 -8.12 -8.90
C ILE A 81 -10.02 -7.92 -10.41
#